data_AF-A0A7W6BL70-F1
#
_entry.id   AF-A0A7W6BL70-F1
#
_cell.length_a   1.000
_cell.length_b   1.000
_cell.length_c   1.000
_cell.angle_alpha   90.00
_cell.angle_beta   90.00
_cell.angle_gamma   90.00
#
_symmetry.space_group_name_H-M   'P 1'
#
loop_
_entity.id
_entity.type
_entity.pdbx_description
1 polymer ?
#
loop_
_entity_poly.entity_id
_entity_poly.type
_entity_poly.pdbx_seq_one_letter_code
_entity_poly.pdbx_strand_id
1 'polypeptide(L)'
;MNATTPAASIATLVGSDPLLAAVLNFNAEADRLENAPGDDQVDDDRFAAVMDDLCDNTPPCTSDEGAFAALALAARQMMDSAHSDLHDALVAVVLDYAHRRQCNA
;
A
#
# COMPACT_ATOMS: atom_id res chain seq x y z
N MET A 1 -5.88 -33.99 13.18
CA MET A 1 -5.47 -32.60 13.44
C MET A 1 -5.17 -31.98 12.10
N ASN A 2 -6.11 -31.23 11.52
CA ASN A 2 -5.94 -30.64 10.19
C ASN A 2 -5.29 -29.27 10.35
N ALA A 3 -4.08 -29.11 9.81
CA ALA A 3 -3.39 -27.85 9.73
C ALA A 3 -4.08 -26.99 8.67
N THR A 4 -4.85 -26.00 9.12
CA THR A 4 -5.40 -24.96 8.24
C THR A 4 -4.24 -24.08 7.79
N THR A 5 -3.83 -24.24 6.54
CA THR A 5 -2.84 -23.42 5.84
C THR A 5 -3.30 -21.94 5.82
N PRO A 6 -2.51 -20.97 6.34
CA PRO A 6 -2.88 -19.55 6.33
C PRO A 6 -2.79 -18.91 4.93
N ALA A 7 -2.25 -19.61 3.93
CA ALA A 7 -2.08 -19.09 2.58
C ALA A 7 -3.40 -18.95 1.79
N ALA A 8 -4.48 -19.62 2.22
CA ALA A 8 -5.76 -19.59 1.49
C ALA A 8 -6.58 -18.32 1.73
N SER A 9 -6.26 -17.51 2.75
CA SER A 9 -7.00 -16.26 3.04
C SER A 9 -6.61 -15.07 2.17
N ILE A 10 -5.54 -15.17 1.37
CA ILE A 10 -5.11 -14.11 0.44
C ILE A 10 -5.85 -14.22 -0.91
N ALA A 11 -6.44 -15.38 -1.20
CA ALA A 11 -7.02 -15.70 -2.51
C ALA A 11 -8.46 -15.21 -2.75
N THR A 12 -9.07 -14.46 -1.81
CA THR A 12 -10.45 -13.94 -1.97
C THR A 12 -10.51 -12.42 -1.92
N LEU A 13 -9.56 -11.75 -2.59
CA LEU A 13 -9.70 -10.34 -2.98
C LEU A 13 -10.25 -10.22 -4.43
N VAL A 14 -11.03 -11.21 -4.88
CA VAL A 14 -11.76 -11.15 -6.16
C VAL A 14 -12.92 -10.17 -5.96
N GLY A 15 -12.66 -8.87 -6.11
CA GLY A 15 -13.65 -7.79 -5.96
C GLY A 15 -13.19 -6.61 -5.10
N SER A 16 -12.01 -6.66 -4.51
CA SER A 16 -11.47 -5.54 -3.74
C SER A 16 -10.60 -4.65 -4.61
N ASP A 17 -10.59 -3.38 -4.26
CA ASP A 17 -9.81 -2.35 -4.92
C ASP A 17 -8.32 -2.73 -4.97
N PRO A 18 -7.66 -2.68 -6.15
CA PRO A 18 -6.28 -3.14 -6.27
C PRO A 18 -5.29 -2.22 -5.54
N LEU A 19 -5.61 -0.93 -5.40
CA LEU A 19 -4.82 0.00 -4.58
C LEU A 19 -4.96 -0.30 -3.09
N LEU A 20 -6.17 -0.59 -2.62
CA LEU A 20 -6.39 -1.05 -1.24
C LEU A 20 -5.58 -2.31 -0.94
N ALA A 21 -5.60 -3.29 -1.85
CA ALA A 21 -4.83 -4.52 -1.70
C ALA A 21 -3.33 -4.24 -1.55
N ALA A 22 -2.79 -3.37 -2.41
CA ALA A 22 -1.38 -3.01 -2.40
C ALA A 22 -0.99 -2.25 -1.12
N VAL A 23 -1.81 -1.29 -0.67
CA VAL A 23 -1.58 -0.54 0.56
C VAL A 23 -1.65 -1.44 1.79
N LEU A 24 -2.60 -2.37 1.86
CA LEU A 24 -2.70 -3.33 2.96
C LEU A 24 -1.49 -4.29 2.98
N ASN A 25 -1.03 -4.74 1.81
CA ASN A 25 0.15 -5.58 1.72
C ASN A 25 1.42 -4.83 2.15
N PHE A 26 1.58 -3.57 1.72
CA PHE A 26 2.65 -2.69 2.17
C PHE A 26 2.66 -2.55 3.69
N ASN A 27 1.52 -2.22 4.30
CA ASN A 27 1.42 -2.07 5.75
C ASN A 27 1.75 -3.38 6.49
N ALA A 28 1.26 -4.51 6.00
CA ALA A 28 1.54 -5.80 6.62
C ALA A 28 3.04 -6.16 6.56
N GLU A 29 3.74 -5.78 5.48
CA GLU A 29 5.17 -6.02 5.35
C GLU A 29 6.00 -5.01 6.17
N ALA A 30 5.60 -3.74 6.19
CA ALA A 30 6.15 -2.72 7.07
C ALA A 30 6.09 -3.15 8.55
N ASP A 31 4.91 -3.57 9.01
CA ASP A 31 4.70 -4.07 10.37
C ASP A 31 5.56 -5.31 10.65
N ARG A 32 5.74 -6.19 9.65
CA ARG A 32 6.62 -7.36 9.81
C ARG A 32 8.08 -6.98 9.98
N LEU A 33 8.57 -6.03 9.17
CA LEU A 33 9.95 -5.57 9.24
C LEU A 33 10.21 -4.86 10.58
N GLU A 34 9.32 -3.99 11.03
CA GLU A 34 9.44 -3.28 12.31
C GLU A 34 9.47 -4.24 13.52
N ASN A 35 8.73 -5.36 13.45
CA ASN A 35 8.65 -6.34 14.53
C ASN A 35 9.62 -7.53 14.37
N ALA A 36 10.47 -7.55 13.33
CA ALA A 36 11.42 -8.63 13.11
C ALA A 36 12.61 -8.51 14.07
N PRO A 37 13.09 -9.61 14.68
CA PRO A 37 14.38 -9.61 15.36
C PRO A 37 15.50 -9.58 14.30
N GLY A 38 16.08 -8.41 14.06
CA GLY A 38 16.98 -8.17 12.93
C GLY A 38 18.08 -7.14 13.19
N ASP A 39 18.88 -6.89 12.15
CA ASP A 39 19.88 -5.84 12.08
C ASP A 39 19.21 -4.63 11.41
N ASP A 40 19.10 -3.52 12.16
CA ASP A 40 18.36 -2.31 11.76
C ASP A 40 18.71 -1.83 10.33
N GLN A 41 19.98 -1.95 9.92
CA GLN A 41 20.42 -1.51 8.59
C GLN A 41 19.84 -2.38 7.45
N VAL A 42 19.72 -3.68 7.67
CA VAL A 42 19.17 -4.62 6.68
C VAL A 42 17.66 -4.45 6.57
N ASP A 43 16.99 -4.12 7.67
CA ASP A 43 15.55 -3.90 7.70
C ASP A 43 15.17 -2.55 7.06
N ASP A 44 16.00 -1.50 7.21
CA ASP A 44 15.85 -0.23 6.48
C ASP A 44 15.95 -0.42 4.95
N ASP A 45 16.94 -1.16 4.46
CA ASP A 45 17.11 -1.42 3.01
C ASP A 45 15.92 -2.23 2.45
N ARG A 46 15.39 -3.17 3.24
CA ARG A 46 14.21 -3.96 2.86
C ARG A 46 12.95 -3.12 2.87
N PHE A 47 12.79 -2.22 3.83
CA PHE A 47 11.68 -1.30 3.88
C PHE A 47 11.70 -0.34 2.68
N ALA A 48 12.87 0.21 2.33
CA ALA A 48 13.05 1.03 1.14
C ALA A 48 12.66 0.27 -0.14
N ALA A 49 13.08 -0.99 -0.29
CA ALA A 49 12.72 -1.79 -1.47
C ALA A 49 11.20 -2.04 -1.59
N VAL A 50 10.50 -2.24 -0.47
CA VAL A 50 9.03 -2.41 -0.47
C VAL A 50 8.32 -1.09 -0.79
N MET A 51 8.87 0.04 -0.35
CA MET A 51 8.39 1.37 -0.68
C MET A 51 8.57 1.69 -2.18
N ASP A 52 9.75 1.40 -2.72
CA ASP A 52 10.07 1.58 -4.14
C ASP A 52 9.18 0.72 -5.03
N ASP A 53 8.93 -0.55 -4.66
CA ASP A 53 8.03 -1.42 -5.42
C ASP A 53 6.61 -0.85 -5.49
N LEU A 54 6.07 -0.35 -4.37
CA LEU A 54 4.75 0.28 -4.38
C LEU A 54 4.74 1.58 -5.18
N CYS A 55 5.83 2.36 -5.13
CA CYS A 55 5.97 3.61 -5.88
C CYS A 55 5.99 3.34 -7.40
N ASP A 56 6.86 2.45 -7.86
CA ASP A 56 7.03 2.12 -9.27
C ASP A 56 5.83 1.38 -9.87
N ASN A 57 5.15 0.58 -9.04
CA ASN A 57 4.03 -0.27 -9.46
C ASN A 57 2.70 0.13 -8.81
N THR A 58 2.49 1.43 -8.54
CA THR A 58 1.23 1.90 -7.92
C THR A 58 0.03 1.51 -8.80
N PRO A 59 -0.89 0.66 -8.32
CA PRO A 59 -2.04 0.21 -9.10
C PRO A 59 -3.13 1.29 -9.17
N PRO A 60 -4.07 1.20 -10.13
CA PRO A 60 -5.16 2.16 -10.25
C PRO A 60 -6.11 2.09 -9.05
N CYS A 61 -6.70 3.23 -8.67
CA CYS A 61 -7.79 3.29 -7.70
C CYS A 61 -9.16 3.09 -8.38
N THR A 62 -10.04 2.35 -7.72
CA THR A 62 -11.38 1.94 -8.19
C THR A 62 -12.47 2.06 -7.11
N SER A 63 -12.11 2.28 -5.85
CA SER A 63 -13.06 2.46 -4.75
C SER A 63 -12.66 3.60 -3.81
N ASP A 64 -13.65 4.09 -3.05
CA ASP A 64 -13.40 5.10 -2.01
C ASP A 64 -12.52 4.56 -0.89
N GLU A 65 -12.65 3.28 -0.55
CA GLU A 65 -11.84 2.62 0.48
C GLU A 65 -10.35 2.58 0.08
N GLY A 66 -10.06 2.24 -1.18
CA GLY A 66 -8.71 2.31 -1.72
C GLY A 66 -8.14 3.72 -1.72
N ALA A 67 -8.96 4.70 -2.09
CA ALA A 67 -8.56 6.10 -2.05
C ALA A 67 -8.24 6.58 -0.64
N PHE A 68 -9.06 6.25 0.36
CA PHE A 68 -8.80 6.61 1.75
C PHE A 68 -7.57 5.91 2.32
N ALA A 69 -7.37 4.63 2.01
CA ALA A 69 -6.18 3.89 2.45
C ALA A 69 -4.90 4.51 1.87
N ALA A 70 -4.91 4.84 0.58
CA ALA A 70 -3.78 5.50 -0.09
C ALA A 70 -3.49 6.88 0.50
N LEU A 71 -4.52 7.70 0.75
CA LEU A 71 -4.36 9.02 1.38
C LEU A 71 -3.81 8.91 2.81
N ALA A 72 -4.26 7.93 3.59
CA ALA A 72 -3.74 7.69 4.94
C ALA A 72 -2.25 7.29 4.92
N LEU A 73 -1.86 6.44 3.96
CA LEU A 73 -0.45 6.08 3.77
C LEU A 73 0.38 7.29 3.35
N ALA A 74 -0.08 8.05 2.35
CA ALA A 74 0.61 9.26 1.89
C ALA A 74 0.80 10.30 3.01
N ALA A 75 -0.22 10.51 3.85
CA ALA A 75 -0.14 11.44 4.98
C ALA A 75 0.90 11.02 6.02
N ARG A 76 1.02 9.72 6.31
CA ARG A 76 2.05 9.19 7.21
C ARG A 76 3.46 9.37 6.64
N GLN A 77 3.65 9.11 5.35
CA GLN A 77 4.93 9.32 4.67
C GLN A 77 5.40 10.79 4.73
N MET A 78 4.46 11.75 4.68
CA MET A 78 4.79 13.17 4.86
C MET A 78 5.30 13.53 6.27
N MET A 79 4.90 12.77 7.29
CA MET A 79 5.31 13.02 8.67
C MET A 79 6.69 12.43 8.98
N ASP A 80 7.02 11.29 8.37
CA ASP A 80 8.23 10.52 8.69
C ASP A 80 9.41 10.80 7.75
N SER A 81 9.20 11.37 6.56
CA SER A 81 10.24 11.50 5.55
C SER A 81 10.18 12.81 4.73
N ALA A 82 11.35 13.33 4.37
CA ALA A 82 11.47 14.43 3.41
C ALA A 82 11.09 13.94 2.00
N HIS A 83 9.83 14.19 1.60
CA HIS A 83 9.29 14.01 0.23
C HIS A 83 9.67 12.66 -0.41
N SER A 84 8.86 11.64 -0.14
CA SER A 84 8.93 10.35 -0.83
C SER A 84 8.13 10.43 -2.14
N ASP A 85 8.71 9.97 -3.26
CA ASP A 85 8.03 9.85 -4.57
C ASP A 85 6.74 9.00 -4.48
N LEU A 86 6.66 8.11 -3.48
CA LEU A 86 5.47 7.33 -3.18
C LEU A 86 4.25 8.21 -2.83
N HIS A 87 4.46 9.34 -2.13
CA HIS A 87 3.38 10.27 -1.83
C HIS A 87 2.73 10.77 -3.13
N ASP A 88 3.54 11.21 -4.08
CA ASP A 88 3.07 11.77 -5.34
C ASP A 88 2.36 10.71 -6.18
N ALA A 89 2.90 9.48 -6.21
CA ALA A 89 2.27 8.35 -6.89
C ALA A 89 0.88 8.03 -6.32
N LEU A 90 0.76 7.93 -4.99
CA LEU A 90 -0.52 7.64 -4.31
C LEU A 90 -1.53 8.78 -4.51
N VAL A 91 -1.11 10.04 -4.40
CA VAL A 91 -2.00 11.18 -4.62
C VAL A 91 -2.47 11.24 -6.06
N ALA A 92 -1.59 10.98 -7.04
CA ALA A 92 -1.93 10.99 -8.46
C ALA A 92 -3.04 9.98 -8.79
N VAL A 93 -2.94 8.74 -8.31
CA VAL A 93 -3.98 7.71 -8.59
C VAL A 93 -5.30 8.00 -7.90
N VAL A 94 -5.28 8.65 -6.72
CA VAL A 94 -6.49 9.10 -6.02
C VAL A 94 -7.17 10.24 -6.78
N LEU A 95 -6.40 11.22 -7.26
CA LEU A 95 -6.92 12.33 -8.06
C LEU A 95 -7.50 11.85 -9.39
N ASP A 96 -6.85 10.90 -10.06
CA ASP A 96 -7.40 10.26 -11.27
C ASP A 96 -8.75 9.59 -10.99
N TYR A 97 -8.84 8.80 -9.91
CA TYR A 97 -10.11 8.17 -9.51
C TYR A 97 -11.20 9.21 -9.21
N ALA A 98 -10.89 10.26 -8.46
CA ALA A 98 -11.85 11.32 -8.15
C ALA A 98 -12.32 12.04 -9.42
N HIS A 99 -11.42 12.32 -10.36
CA HIS A 99 -11.75 12.94 -11.65
C HIS A 99 -12.66 12.04 -12.49
N ARG A 100 -12.31 10.76 -12.66
CA ARG A 100 -13.15 9.77 -13.36
C ARG A 100 -14.54 9.68 -12.75
N ARG A 101 -14.66 9.72 -11.42
CA ARG A 101 -15.95 9.70 -10.72
C ARG A 101 -16.77 10.96 -10.99
N GLN A 102 -16.15 12.14 -11.04
CA GLN A 102 -16.84 13.40 -11.35
C GLN A 102 -17.35 13.45 -12.80
N CYS A 103 -16.58 12.95 -13.77
CA CYS A 103 -17.00 12.93 -15.16
C CYS A 103 -18.10 11.90 -15.47
N ASN A 104 -18.21 10.85 -14.66
CA ASN A 104 -19.21 9.79 -14.79
C ASN A 104 -20.46 10.00 -13.93
N ALA A 105 -20.52 11.09 -13.14
CA ALA A 105 -21.65 11.45 -12.28
C ALA A 105 -22.66 12.34 -13.01
#